data_AF-A0A388RN73-F1
#
_entry.id   AF-A0A388RN73-F1
#
_cell.length_a   1.000
_cell.length_b   1.000
_cell.length_c   1.000
_cell.angle_alpha   90.00
_cell.angle_beta   90.00
_cell.angle_gamma   90.00
#
_symmetry.space_group_name_H-M   'P 1'
#
loop_
_entity.id
_entity.type
_entity.pdbx_description
1 polymer ?
#
loop_
_entity_poly.entity_id
_entity_poly.type
_entity_poly.pdbx_seq_one_letter_code
_entity_poly.pdbx_strand_id
1 'polypeptide(L)'
;MSDPNADLRVLRLTRQEEKRLVERLENLTSLAELRRMEGLMQAQLGIMLTITPSARGVKTVRGINIQVQEQPGLCRKIRQSIPAAIRRSMEQHPEIAYAIVDAHDLLGGI
;
A
#
# COMPACT_ATOMS: atom_id res chain seq x y z
N MET A 1 -12.20 14.04 20.00
CA MET A 1 -11.36 13.37 21.01
C MET A 1 -9.98 13.22 20.41
N SER A 2 -9.04 14.04 20.87
CA SER A 2 -7.68 14.09 20.35
C SER A 2 -6.87 12.99 21.01
N ASP A 3 -6.46 11.98 20.25
CA ASP A 3 -5.51 10.96 20.70
C ASP A 3 -4.14 11.62 20.97
N PRO A 4 -3.69 11.75 22.24
CA PRO A 4 -2.39 12.31 22.57
C PRO A 4 -1.22 11.39 22.18
N ASN A 5 -1.52 10.24 21.58
CA ASN A 5 -0.54 9.32 21.03
C ASN A 5 -0.30 9.54 19.52
N ALA A 6 -0.98 10.49 18.87
CA ALA A 6 -0.76 10.80 17.45
C ALA A 6 0.56 11.58 17.23
N ASP A 7 0.87 12.52 18.13
CA ASP A 7 2.04 13.41 18.04
C ASP A 7 3.41 12.75 18.31
N LEU A 8 3.44 11.55 18.91
CA LEU A 8 4.69 10.79 19.13
C LEU A 8 5.02 9.80 18.00
N ARG A 9 4.12 9.57 17.03
CA ARG A 9 4.27 8.51 16.01
C ARG A 9 5.26 8.85 14.90
N VAL A 10 5.41 10.13 14.55
CA VAL A 10 6.28 10.53 13.43
C VAL A 10 7.77 10.46 13.78
N LEU A 11 8.15 10.46 15.06
CA LEU A 11 9.55 10.52 15.50
C LEU A 11 10.20 9.16 15.78
N ARG A 12 9.43 8.07 15.75
CA ARG A 12 9.92 6.73 16.08
C ARG A 12 9.44 5.68 15.09
N LEU A 13 9.63 5.91 13.79
CA LEU A 13 9.65 4.80 12.82
C LEU A 13 10.84 3.89 13.15
N THR A 14 10.70 3.10 14.20
CA THR A 14 11.66 2.10 14.62
C THR A 14 11.57 0.99 13.58
N ARG A 15 12.69 0.31 13.32
CA ARG A 15 12.72 -0.85 12.38
C ARG A 15 11.62 -1.88 12.65
N GLN A 16 11.08 -1.94 13.88
CA GLN A 16 9.97 -2.79 14.24
C GLN A 16 8.63 -2.33 13.65
N GLU A 17 8.33 -1.03 13.64
CA GLU A 17 7.11 -0.51 13.01
C GLU A 17 7.14 -0.67 11.50
N GLU A 18 8.30 -0.40 10.89
CA GLU A 18 8.54 -0.72 9.48
C GLU A 18 8.25 -2.19 9.17
N LYS A 19 8.75 -3.11 10.00
CA LYS A 19 8.53 -4.54 9.83
C LYS A 19 7.04 -4.90 10.01
N ARG A 20 6.39 -4.39 11.06
CA ARG A 20 4.95 -4.60 11.30
C ARG A 20 4.09 -4.08 10.15
N LEU A 21 4.46 -2.95 9.56
CA LEU A 21 3.77 -2.37 8.40
C LEU A 21 3.83 -3.34 7.21
N VAL A 22 5.02 -3.86 6.90
CA VAL A 22 5.24 -4.83 5.83
C VAL A 22 4.50 -6.14 6.11
N GLU A 23 4.59 -6.69 7.31
CA GLU A 23 3.90 -7.93 7.69
C GLU A 23 2.38 -7.78 7.59
N ARG A 24 1.85 -6.61 7.95
CA ARG A 24 0.42 -6.31 7.82
C ARG A 24 0.00 -6.12 6.36
N LEU A 25 0.84 -5.48 5.56
CA LEU A 25 0.67 -5.38 4.10
C LEU A 25 0.75 -6.72 3.39
N GLU A 26 1.43 -7.73 3.95
CA GLU A 26 1.50 -9.12 3.43
C GLU A 26 0.27 -9.96 3.77
N ASN A 27 -0.49 -9.58 4.80
CA ASN A 27 -1.71 -10.27 5.25
C ASN A 27 -2.99 -9.52 4.86
N LEU A 28 -2.93 -8.64 3.85
CA LEU A 28 -4.14 -7.98 3.36
C LEU A 28 -5.04 -9.01 2.67
N THR A 29 -6.32 -8.96 3.01
CA THR A 29 -7.35 -9.84 2.45
C THR A 29 -8.28 -9.10 1.49
N SER A 30 -8.36 -7.76 1.56
CA SER A 30 -9.30 -6.98 0.76
C SER A 30 -8.76 -5.61 0.38
N LEU A 31 -9.27 -5.05 -0.74
CA LEU A 31 -8.90 -3.71 -1.20
C LEU A 31 -9.20 -2.61 -0.17
N ALA A 32 -10.27 -2.75 0.60
CA ALA A 32 -10.62 -1.78 1.64
C ALA A 32 -9.52 -1.66 2.72
N GLU A 33 -8.91 -2.77 3.14
CA GLU A 33 -7.79 -2.78 4.08
C GLU A 33 -6.56 -2.10 3.45
N LEU A 34 -6.26 -2.40 2.18
CA LEU A 34 -5.17 -1.75 1.45
C LEU A 34 -5.37 -0.23 1.40
N ARG A 35 -6.57 0.25 1.05
CA ARG A 35 -6.92 1.68 1.00
C ARG A 35 -6.85 2.35 2.36
N ARG A 36 -7.30 1.68 3.43
CA ARG A 36 -7.15 2.19 4.80
C ARG A 36 -5.68 2.34 5.17
N MET A 37 -4.86 1.34 4.85
CA MET A 37 -3.42 1.35 5.12
C MET A 37 -2.71 2.44 4.32
N GLU A 38 -3.08 2.65 3.05
CA GLU A 38 -2.59 3.75 2.22
C GLU A 38 -2.89 5.12 2.86
N GLY A 39 -4.14 5.34 3.27
CA GLY A 39 -4.53 6.59 3.94
C GLY A 39 -3.83 6.81 5.28
N LEU A 40 -3.64 5.75 6.08
CA LEU A 40 -2.88 5.83 7.33
C LEU A 40 -1.39 6.11 7.06
N MET A 41 -0.79 5.50 6.04
CA MET A 41 0.59 5.75 5.66
C MET A 41 0.79 7.18 5.18
N GLN A 42 -0.14 7.70 4.37
CA GLN A 42 -0.11 9.09 3.95
C GLN A 42 -0.29 10.04 5.15
N ALA A 43 -1.28 9.79 6.00
CA ALA A 43 -1.60 10.67 7.13
C ALA A 43 -0.55 10.64 8.26
N GLN A 44 0.03 9.48 8.55
CA GLN A 44 1.00 9.30 9.65
C GLN A 44 2.45 9.45 9.21
N LEU A 45 2.78 9.02 7.99
CA LEU A 45 4.17 8.92 7.49
C LEU A 45 4.43 9.81 6.28
N GLY A 46 3.39 10.41 5.70
CA GLY A 46 3.48 11.15 4.44
C GLY A 46 3.58 10.28 3.20
N ILE A 47 3.75 8.95 3.32
CA ILE A 47 4.07 8.07 2.19
C ILE A 47 2.90 8.00 1.21
N MET A 48 3.16 8.37 -0.04
CA MET A 48 2.21 8.16 -1.13
C MET A 48 2.53 6.88 -1.90
N LEU A 49 1.49 6.08 -2.12
CA LEU A 49 1.51 4.87 -2.93
C LEU A 49 0.73 5.13 -4.21
N THR A 50 1.36 4.81 -5.34
CA THR A 50 0.72 4.84 -6.65
C THR A 50 0.51 3.41 -7.10
N ILE A 51 -0.75 3.01 -7.19
CA ILE A 51 -1.16 1.68 -7.66
C ILE A 51 -1.90 1.87 -8.99
N THR A 52 -1.30 1.41 -10.07
CA THR A 52 -1.84 1.56 -11.42
C THR A 52 -1.95 0.18 -12.07
N PRO A 53 -3.13 -0.23 -12.56
CA PRO A 53 -3.22 -1.42 -13.38
C PRO A 53 -2.53 -1.19 -14.74
N SER A 54 -1.94 -2.25 -15.27
CA SER A 54 -1.27 -2.26 -16.56
C SER A 54 -2.33 -2.26 -17.65
N ALA A 55 -2.19 -1.34 -18.61
CA ALA A 55 -3.11 -1.15 -19.73
C ALA A 55 -3.32 -2.39 -20.62
N ARG A 56 -2.55 -3.47 -20.42
CA ARG A 56 -2.70 -4.73 -21.16
C ARG A 56 -3.90 -5.59 -20.72
N GLY A 57 -4.81 -5.08 -19.87
CA GLY A 57 -6.04 -5.79 -19.47
C GLY A 57 -5.80 -7.04 -18.62
N VAL A 58 -4.60 -7.19 -18.07
CA VAL A 58 -4.23 -8.34 -17.24
C VAL A 58 -4.77 -8.15 -15.82
N LYS A 59 -5.88 -8.83 -15.53
CA LYS A 59 -6.51 -8.92 -14.20
C LYS A 59 -5.70 -9.81 -13.23
N THR A 60 -4.39 -9.63 -13.17
CA THR A 60 -3.48 -10.46 -12.36
C THR A 60 -2.46 -9.61 -11.63
N VAL A 61 -1.81 -10.16 -10.60
CA VAL A 61 -0.78 -9.47 -9.80
C VAL A 61 0.33 -8.86 -10.68
N ARG A 62 0.74 -9.58 -11.73
CA ARG A 62 1.76 -9.10 -12.70
C ARG A 62 1.30 -7.90 -13.51
N GLY A 63 -0.01 -7.73 -13.61
CA GLY A 63 -0.66 -6.62 -14.26
C GLY A 63 -0.80 -5.38 -13.39
N ILE A 64 -0.36 -5.37 -12.13
CA ILE A 64 -0.52 -4.19 -11.27
C ILE A 64 0.87 -3.60 -10.98
N ASN A 65 1.04 -2.35 -11.36
CA ASN A 65 2.23 -1.59 -11.02
C ASN A 65 2.03 -0.87 -9.68
N ILE A 66 2.95 -1.08 -8.75
CA ILE A 66 2.90 -0.52 -7.40
C ILE A 66 4.19 0.28 -7.22
N GLN A 67 4.07 1.60 -7.13
CA GLN A 67 5.19 2.51 -6.94
C GLN A 67 5.03 3.26 -5.63
N VAL A 68 6.11 3.34 -4.85
CA VAL A 68 6.16 4.14 -3.62
C VAL A 68 6.85 5.46 -3.96
N GLN A 69 6.22 6.59 -3.67
CA GLN A 69 6.82 7.89 -3.93
C GLN A 69 8.04 8.11 -3.03
N GLU A 70 9.12 8.64 -3.61
CA GLU A 70 10.33 8.94 -2.85
C GLU A 70 10.12 10.14 -1.93
N GLN A 71 10.39 9.93 -0.64
CA GLN A 71 10.33 10.98 0.37
C GLN A 71 11.57 10.96 1.26
N PRO A 72 12.10 12.13 1.66
CA PRO A 72 13.21 12.23 2.61
C PRO A 72 12.76 11.68 3.97
N GLY A 73 13.47 10.69 4.50
CA GLY A 73 13.11 9.96 5.72
C GLY A 73 12.57 8.54 5.49
N LEU A 74 12.21 8.19 4.25
CA LEU A 74 11.76 6.84 3.91
C LEU A 74 12.95 5.92 3.64
N CYS A 75 13.18 4.93 4.50
CA CYS A 75 14.22 3.92 4.32
C CYS A 75 14.09 3.21 2.96
N ARG A 76 15.21 3.07 2.24
CA ARG A 76 15.29 2.36 0.95
C ARG A 76 14.77 0.91 1.02
N LYS A 77 14.83 0.30 2.20
CA LYS A 77 14.28 -1.04 2.47
C LYS A 77 12.77 -1.04 2.36
N ILE A 78 12.09 -0.10 3.00
CA ILE A 78 10.63 -0.05 3.02
C ILE A 78 10.04 0.26 1.64
N ARG A 79 10.72 1.10 0.85
CA ARG A 79 10.33 1.37 -0.54
C ARG A 79 10.27 0.10 -1.40
N GLN A 80 11.06 -0.91 -1.09
CA GLN A 80 11.06 -2.20 -1.80
C GLN A 80 10.19 -3.25 -1.10
N SER A 81 10.12 -3.22 0.24
CA SER A 81 9.32 -4.16 1.02
C SER A 81 7.82 -3.92 0.89
N ILE A 82 7.35 -2.67 0.79
CA ILE A 82 5.93 -2.35 0.60
C ILE A 82 5.37 -2.97 -0.70
N PRO A 83 5.95 -2.72 -1.90
CA PRO A 83 5.44 -3.33 -3.12
C PRO A 83 5.60 -4.85 -3.12
N ALA A 84 6.65 -5.40 -2.50
CA ALA A 84 6.80 -6.84 -2.35
C ALA A 84 5.71 -7.46 -1.46
N ALA A 85 5.35 -6.79 -0.36
CA ALA A 85 4.31 -7.22 0.56
C ALA A 85 2.93 -7.23 -0.10
N ILE A 86 2.59 -6.13 -0.76
CA ILE A 86 1.32 -6.00 -1.49
C ILE A 86 1.23 -7.07 -2.58
N ARG A 87 2.32 -7.32 -3.33
CA ARG A 87 2.37 -8.40 -4.33
C ARG A 87 2.09 -9.76 -3.70
N ARG A 88 2.71 -10.08 -2.55
CA ARG A 88 2.44 -11.33 -1.84
C ARG A 88 0.98 -11.45 -1.39
N SER A 89 0.40 -10.40 -0.82
CA SER A 89 -1.03 -10.42 -0.48
C SER A 89 -1.91 -10.64 -1.69
N MET A 90 -1.60 -10.00 -2.83
CA MET A 90 -2.36 -10.21 -4.06
C MET A 90 -2.18 -11.61 -4.64
N GLU A 91 -1.03 -12.25 -4.43
CA GLU A 91 -0.81 -13.64 -4.83
C GLU A 91 -1.64 -14.61 -3.96
N GLN A 92 -1.82 -14.32 -2.68
CA GLN A 92 -2.69 -15.08 -1.77
C GLN A 92 -4.18 -14.77 -1.99
N HIS A 93 -4.49 -13.49 -2.23
CA HIS A 93 -5.84 -12.92 -2.34
C HIS A 93 -5.96 -12.17 -3.68
N PRO A 94 -6.17 -12.90 -4.80
CA PRO A 94 -6.33 -12.29 -6.12
C PRO A 94 -7.56 -11.38 -6.21
N GLU A 95 -8.53 -11.50 -5.30
CA GLU A 95 -9.66 -10.58 -5.11
C GLU A 95 -9.23 -9.12 -4.99
N ILE A 96 -8.09 -8.84 -4.35
CA ILE A 96 -7.55 -7.48 -4.21
C ILE A 96 -7.15 -6.94 -5.58
N ALA A 97 -6.50 -7.77 -6.40
CA ALA A 97 -6.08 -7.40 -7.74
C ALA A 97 -7.29 -7.14 -8.64
N TYR A 98 -8.32 -8.00 -8.58
CA TYR A 98 -9.57 -7.79 -9.31
C TYR A 98 -10.24 -6.48 -8.90
N ALA A 99 -10.36 -6.22 -7.61
CA ALA A 99 -10.98 -5.00 -7.11
C ALA A 99 -10.21 -3.72 -7.51
N ILE A 100 -8.88 -3.77 -7.63
CA ILE A 100 -8.08 -2.63 -8.10
C ILE A 100 -8.33 -2.35 -9.56
N VAL A 101 -8.33 -3.39 -10.40
CA VAL A 101 -8.62 -3.24 -11.83
C VAL A 101 -10.04 -2.74 -12.02
N ASP A 102 -11.01 -3.31 -11.30
CA ASP A 102 -12.42 -2.90 -11.31
C ASP A 102 -12.60 -1.44 -10.88
N ALA A 103 -11.98 -1.02 -9.77
CA ALA A 103 -12.01 0.36 -9.31
C ALA A 103 -11.38 1.34 -10.30
N HIS A 104 -10.37 0.92 -11.07
CA HIS A 104 -9.74 1.75 -12.08
C HIS A 104 -10.52 1.76 -13.40
N ASP A 105 -11.19 0.67 -13.76
CA ASP A 105 -12.13 0.59 -14.88
C ASP A 105 -13.32 1.53 -14.64
N LEU A 106 -13.85 1.54 -13.41
CA LEU A 106 -14.89 2.46 -12.95
C LEU A 106 -14.47 3.94 -12.96
N LEU A 107 -13.18 4.25 -12.78
CA LEU A 107 -12.66 5.63 -12.77
C LEU A 107 -12.06 6.08 -14.11
N GLY A 108 -11.64 5.13 -14.96
CA GLY A 108 -10.99 5.35 -16.24
C GLY A 108 -11.92 5.25 -17.45
N GLY A 109 -13.22 5.04 -17.23
CA GLY A 109 -14.24 5.06 -18.28
C GLY A 109 -14.57 6.48 -18.75
N ILE A 110 -13.68 7.08 -19.55
CA ILE A 110 -14.06 8.10 -20.55
C ILE A 110 -13.23 7.97 -21.83
#